data_AF-A0A2K1JQG8-F1
#
_entry.id   AF-A0A2K1JQG8-F1
#
_cell.length_a   1.000
_cell.length_b   1.000
_cell.length_c   1.000
_cell.angle_alpha   90.00
_cell.angle_beta   90.00
_cell.angle_gamma   90.00
#
_symmetry.space_group_name_H-M   'P 1'
#
loop_
_entity.id
_entity.type
_entity.pdbx_description
1 polymer ?
#
loop_
_entity_poly.entity_id
_entity_poly.type
_entity_poly.pdbx_seq_one_letter_code
_entity_poly.pdbx_strand_id
1 'polypeptide(L)' 'QNRVVERYNKTIVEKARNMLYKSKLPPTLCPKAINTVNYLINLDPKNANNGKTSMELCYKRK' A
#
# COMPACT_ATOMS: atom_id res chain seq x y z
N GLN A 1 -14.67 6.68 13.77
CA GLN A 1 -13.69 7.02 12.72
C GLN A 1 -13.08 5.77 12.03
N ASN A 2 -13.79 4.64 11.94
CA ASN A 2 -13.21 3.38 11.39
C ASN A 2 -13.37 3.23 9.88
N ARG A 3 -14.37 3.90 9.30
CA ARG A 3 -14.70 3.81 7.86
C ARG A 3 -13.52 4.15 6.94
N VAL A 4 -12.65 5.07 7.36
CA VAL A 4 -11.45 5.46 6.60
C VAL A 4 -10.42 4.32 6.61
N VAL A 5 -10.17 3.74 7.79
CA VAL A 5 -9.24 2.61 7.96
C VAL A 5 -9.74 1.37 7.22
N GLU A 6 -11.03 1.05 7.31
CA GLU A 6 -11.65 -0.08 6.60
C GLU A 6 -11.50 0.03 5.09
N ARG A 7 -11.77 1.22 4.52
CA ARG A 7 -11.58 1.47 3.08
C ARG A 7 -10.13 1.29 2.67
N TYR A 8 -9.19 1.81 3.47
CA TYR A 8 -7.77 1.69 3.21
C TYR A 8 -7.29 0.24 3.24
N ASN A 9 -7.70 -0.53 4.25
CA ASN A 9 -7.39 -1.95 4.36
C ASN A 9 -7.97 -2.76 3.19
N LYS A 10 -9.20 -2.46 2.77
CA LYS A 10 -9.81 -3.07 1.58
C LYS A 10 -8.98 -2.78 0.32
N THR A 11 -8.55 -1.53 0.12
CA THR A 11 -7.71 -1.15 -1.02
C THR A 11 -6.36 -1.88 -1.02
N ILE A 12 -5.71 -2.07 0.13
CA ILE A 12 -4.45 -2.82 0.22
C ILE A 12 -4.65 -4.27 -0.22
N VAL A 13 -5.68 -4.93 0.31
CA VAL A 13 -5.96 -6.35 0.01
C VAL A 13 -6.32 -6.52 -1.48
N GLU A 14 -7.13 -5.63 -2.05
CA GLU A 14 -7.48 -5.67 -3.48
C GLU A 14 -6.26 -5.45 -4.37
N LYS A 15 -5.38 -4.48 -4.05
CA LYS A 15 -4.13 -4.26 -4.78
C LYS A 15 -3.20 -5.47 -4.69
N ALA A 16 -3.08 -6.10 -3.53
CA ALA A 16 -2.25 -7.29 -3.34
C ALA A 16 -2.76 -8.48 -4.18
N ARG A 17 -4.08 -8.71 -4.19
CA ARG A 17 -4.69 -9.74 -5.05
C ARG A 17 -4.46 -9.45 -6.54
N ASN A 18 -4.65 -8.21 -6.96
CA ASN A 18 -4.41 -7.80 -8.35
C ASN A 18 -2.93 -7.97 -8.75
N MET A 19 -2.00 -7.62 -7.86
CA MET A 19 -0.57 -7.83 -8.07
C MET A 19 -0.24 -9.31 -8.28
N LEU A 20 -0.77 -10.21 -7.44
CA LEU A 20 -0.59 -11.65 -7.58
C LEU A 20 -1.21 -12.19 -8.88
N TYR A 21 -2.42 -11.76 -9.22
CA TYR A 21 -3.10 -12.16 -10.45
C TYR A 21 -2.31 -11.75 -11.70
N LYS A 22 -1.89 -10.49 -11.78
CA LYS A 22 -1.12 -9.97 -12.92
C LYS A 22 0.26 -10.64 -13.06
N SER A 23 0.88 -10.99 -11.94
CA SER A 23 2.18 -11.67 -11.91
C SER A 23 2.08 -13.20 -12.05
N LYS A 24 0.86 -13.76 -12.16
CA LYS A 24 0.59 -15.20 -12.21
C LYS A 24 1.21 -15.96 -11.02
N LEU A 25 1.25 -15.32 -9.85
CA LEU A 25 1.83 -15.89 -8.63
C LEU A 25 0.76 -16.61 -7.79
N PRO A 26 1.17 -17.63 -7.00
CA PRO A 26 0.24 -18.36 -6.16
C PRO A 26 -0.32 -17.48 -5.02
N PRO A 27 -1.58 -17.70 -4.59
CA PRO A 27 -2.20 -16.99 -3.48
C PRO A 27 -1.48 -17.14 -2.14
N THR A 28 -0.66 -18.18 -1.98
CA THR A 28 0.17 -18.42 -0.78
C THR A 28 1.13 -17.26 -0.50
N LEU A 29 1.48 -16.47 -1.52
CA LEU A 29 2.33 -15.28 -1.39
C LEU A 29 1.57 -14.01 -0.97
N CYS A 30 0.28 -14.11 -0.64
CA CYS A 30 -0.55 -12.97 -0.20
C CYS A 30 0.08 -12.12 0.91
N PRO A 31 0.66 -12.69 2.00
CA PRO A 31 1.30 -11.88 3.04
C PRO A 31 2.45 -11.02 2.48
N LYS A 32 3.25 -11.58 1.56
CA LYS A 32 4.37 -10.88 0.93
C LYS A 32 3.88 -9.81 -0.03
N ALA A 33 2.83 -10.10 -0.80
CA ALA A 33 2.19 -9.12 -1.69
C ALA A 33 1.57 -7.94 -0.91
N ILE A 34 0.93 -8.19 0.23
CA ILE A 34 0.39 -7.14 1.11
C ILE A 34 1.52 -6.24 1.62
N ASN A 35 2.62 -6.82 2.10
CA ASN A 35 3.77 -6.04 2.56
C ASN A 35 4.38 -5.19 1.43
N THR A 36 4.54 -5.76 0.24
CA THR A 36 5.04 -5.04 -0.94
C THR A 36 4.11 -3.88 -1.32
N VAL A 37 2.81 -4.12 -1.39
CA VAL A 37 1.82 -3.08 -1.70
C VAL A 37 1.85 -1.96 -0.66
N ASN A 38 1.92 -2.31 0.63
CA ASN A 38 1.99 -1.32 1.70
C ASN A 38 3.28 -0.49 1.61
N TYR A 39 4.42 -1.13 1.34
CA TYR A 39 5.69 -0.45 1.11
C TYR A 39 5.60 0.53 -0.07
N LEU A 40 5.06 0.08 -1.20
CA LEU A 40 4.87 0.93 -2.38
C LEU A 40 3.96 2.12 -2.08
N ILE A 41 2.84 1.93 -1.38
CA ILE A 41 1.95 3.05 -1.02
C ILE A 41 2.62 4.03 -0.07
N ASN A 42 3.52 3.56 0.80
CA ASN A 42 4.24 4.42 1.72
C ASN A 42 5.37 5.20 1.03
N LEU A 43 5.94 4.63 -0.03
CA LEU A 43 6.97 5.24 -0.89
C LEU A 43 6.36 6.17 -1.95
N ASP A 44 5.12 5.96 -2.36
CA ASP A 44 4.49 6.75 -3.42
C ASP A 44 4.16 8.17 -2.92
N PRO A 45 4.72 9.23 -3.53
CA PRO A 45 4.40 10.60 -3.16
C PRO A 45 2.95 10.91 -3.53
N LYS A 46 2.20 11.42 -2.56
CA LYS A 46 0.80 11.79 -2.78
C LYS A 46 0.72 13.29 -3.05
N ASN A 47 -0.04 13.68 -4.07
CA ASN A 47 -0.29 15.10 -4.38
C ASN A 47 -0.91 15.84 -3.17
N ALA A 48 -1.77 15.15 -2.41
CA ALA A 48 -2.33 15.66 -1.16
C ALA A 48 -1.28 15.99 -0.08
N ASN A 49 -0.07 15.45 -0.21
CA ASN A 49 1.05 15.62 0.73
C ASN A 49 2.15 16.54 0.16
N ASN A 50 1.82 17.41 -0.80
CA ASN A 50 2.78 18.28 -1.49
C ASN A 50 3.95 17.51 -2.13
N GLY A 51 3.67 16.33 -2.68
CA GLY A 51 4.69 15.48 -3.30
C GLY A 51 5.57 14.72 -2.31
N LYS A 52 5.26 14.77 -1.00
CA LYS A 52 5.98 13.97 0.00
C LYS A 52 5.41 12.57 0.14
N THR A 53 6.28 11.62 0.41
CA THR A 53 5.92 10.22 0.65
C THR A 53 5.37 10.05 2.06
N SER A 54 4.58 9.00 2.30
CA SER A 54 4.04 8.76 3.65
C SER A 54 5.17 8.44 4.64
N MET A 55 6.26 7.83 4.15
CA MET A 55 7.48 7.58 4.93
C MET A 55 8.16 8.89 5.37
N GLU A 56 8.33 9.86 4.48
CA GLU A 56 8.92 11.16 4.81
C GLU A 56 8.09 11.90 5.86
N LEU A 57 6.76 11.88 5.75
CA LEU A 57 5.89 12.52 6.71
C LEU A 57 5.94 11.86 8.09
N CYS A 58 5.96 10.53 8.13
CA CYS A 58 5.90 9.77 9.38
C CYS A 58 7.27 9.77 10.10
N TYR A 59 8.37 9.64 9.36
CA TYR A 59 9.72 9.54 9.92
C TYR A 59 10.52 10.85 9.85
N LYS A 60 9.96 11.94 9.30
CA LYS A 60 10.61 13.25 9.11
C LYS A 60 11.96 13.16 8.39
N ARG A 61 12.14 12.16 7.54
CA ARG A 61 13.34 12.03 6.69
C ARG A 61 13.17 12.91 5.45
N LYS A 62 14.25 13.56 5.03
CA LYS A 62 14.35 14.34 3.79
C LYS A 62 15.05 13.51 2.73
#